data_AF-A0A7K3H1T9-F1
#
_entry.id   AF-A0A7K3H1T9-F1
#
_cell.length_a   1.000
_cell.length_b   1.000
_cell.length_c   1.000
_cell.angle_alpha   90.00
_cell.angle_beta   90.00
_cell.angle_gamma   90.00
#
_symmetry.space_group_name_H-M   'P 1'
#
loop_
_entity.id
_entity.type
_entity.pdbx_description
1 polymer ?
#
loop_
_entity_poly.entity_id
_entity_poly.type
_entity_poly.pdbx_seq_one_letter_code
_entity_poly.pdbx_strand_id
1 'polypeptide(L)'
;MVDLERIKAETVAYFRVLDESVTQRHHFRHADEEGGLWCIEAVPDRGEVVVIKQAELTPAGQLRRYSWEHLEDEYGFLTDQAIDPEEDPLEAIPAEEFLRVWTR
;
A
#
# COMPACT_ATOMS: atom_id res chain seq x y z
N MET A 1 -24.55 0.51 18.07
CA MET A 1 -23.22 -0.14 18.15
C MET A 1 -22.86 -0.50 16.73
N VAL A 2 -21.86 0.18 16.18
CA VAL A 2 -21.37 -0.10 14.82
C VAL A 2 -20.75 -1.49 14.85
N ASP A 3 -21.17 -2.31 13.89
CA ASP A 3 -20.67 -3.66 13.73
C ASP A 3 -19.28 -3.59 13.09
N LEU A 4 -18.25 -3.63 13.94
CA LEU A 4 -16.84 -3.44 13.52
C LEU A 4 -16.38 -4.54 12.56
N GLU A 5 -16.90 -5.76 12.74
CA GLU A 5 -16.62 -6.89 11.84
C GLU A 5 -17.18 -6.63 10.44
N ARG A 6 -18.39 -6.07 10.36
CA ARG A 6 -19.00 -5.66 9.08
C ARG A 6 -18.16 -4.58 8.38
N ILE A 7 -17.73 -3.55 9.10
CA ILE A 7 -16.88 -2.49 8.51
C ILE A 7 -15.59 -3.09 7.98
N LYS A 8 -14.92 -3.95 8.75
CA LYS A 8 -13.68 -4.60 8.31
C LYS A 8 -13.90 -5.44 7.05
N ALA A 9 -14.98 -6.20 6.98
CA ALA A 9 -15.32 -6.98 5.79
C ALA A 9 -15.59 -6.11 4.56
N GLU A 10 -16.28 -4.98 4.73
CA GLU A 10 -16.52 -4.00 3.67
C GLU A 10 -15.21 -3.37 3.17
N THR A 11 -14.29 -3.02 4.08
CA THR A 11 -12.96 -2.49 3.74
C THR A 11 -12.12 -3.52 2.96
N VAL A 12 -12.08 -4.77 3.44
CA VAL A 12 -11.38 -5.86 2.72
C VAL A 12 -11.96 -6.06 1.33
N ALA A 13 -13.30 -6.08 1.20
CA ALA A 13 -13.95 -6.23 -0.09
C ALA A 13 -13.64 -5.07 -1.04
N TYR A 14 -13.59 -3.83 -0.53
CA TYR A 14 -13.21 -2.66 -1.32
C TYR A 14 -11.80 -2.79 -1.90
N PHE A 15 -10.78 -3.00 -1.06
CA PHE A 15 -9.40 -3.13 -1.53
C PHE A 15 -9.20 -4.34 -2.44
N ARG A 16 -9.89 -5.45 -2.16
CA ARG A 16 -9.86 -6.62 -3.02
C ARG A 16 -10.39 -6.33 -4.42
N VAL A 17 -11.52 -5.62 -4.53
CA VAL A 17 -12.08 -5.23 -5.84
C VAL A 17 -11.09 -4.35 -6.62
N LEU A 18 -10.44 -3.39 -5.96
CA LEU A 18 -9.43 -2.55 -6.57
C LEU A 18 -8.20 -3.36 -7.03
N ASP A 19 -7.71 -4.26 -6.19
CA ASP A 19 -6.58 -5.14 -6.50
C ASP A 19 -6.91 -6.10 -7.64
N GLU A 20 -8.12 -6.66 -7.72
CA GLU A 20 -8.46 -7.63 -8.75
C GLU A 20 -8.92 -6.99 -10.09
N SER A 21 -9.52 -5.79 -10.05
CA SER A 21 -10.25 -5.24 -11.22
C SER A 21 -9.50 -4.12 -11.95
N VAL A 22 -8.62 -3.38 -11.29
CA VAL A 22 -7.94 -2.22 -11.91
C VAL A 22 -6.59 -2.64 -12.49
N THR A 23 -6.45 -2.56 -13.82
CA THR A 23 -5.21 -3.00 -14.49
C THR A 23 -4.11 -1.96 -14.49
N GLN A 24 -4.46 -0.67 -14.40
CA GLN A 24 -3.49 0.42 -14.33
C GLN A 24 -2.90 0.49 -12.93
N ARG A 25 -1.59 0.28 -12.83
CA ARG A 25 -0.84 0.32 -11.57
C ARG A 25 0.15 1.48 -11.59
N HIS A 26 0.27 2.13 -10.45
CA HIS A 26 1.32 3.09 -10.15
C HIS A 26 2.17 2.53 -9.02
N HIS A 27 3.48 2.69 -9.11
CA HIS A 27 4.41 2.20 -8.11
C HIS A 27 5.26 3.35 -7.62
N PHE A 28 5.43 3.43 -6.31
CA PHE A 28 6.23 4.47 -5.68
C PHE A 28 7.14 3.89 -4.61
N ARG A 29 8.20 4.63 -4.30
CA ARG A 29 9.05 4.38 -3.15
C ARG A 29 9.25 5.64 -2.32
N HIS A 30 9.50 5.42 -1.03
CA HIS A 30 9.99 6.43 -0.11
C HIS A 30 11.08 5.82 0.75
N ALA A 31 12.18 6.54 0.95
CA ALA A 31 13.17 6.18 1.96
C ALA A 31 13.07 7.20 3.08
N ASP A 32 12.84 6.73 4.30
CA ASP A 32 12.82 7.60 5.48
C ASP A 32 14.25 7.93 5.95
N GLU A 33 14.37 8.94 6.81
CA GLU A 33 15.66 9.41 7.33
C GLU A 33 16.38 8.37 8.21
N GLU A 34 15.66 7.37 8.72
CA GLU A 34 16.19 6.28 9.56
C GLU A 34 16.67 5.09 8.71
N GLY A 35 16.51 5.16 7.38
CA GLY A 35 16.94 4.15 6.42
C GLY A 35 15.92 3.05 6.17
N GLY A 36 14.67 3.23 6.60
CA GLY A 36 13.57 2.37 6.17
C GLY A 36 13.17 2.69 4.73
N LEU A 37 12.72 1.65 4.02
CA LEU A 37 12.28 1.75 2.63
C LEU A 37 10.82 1.32 2.54
N TRP A 38 10.00 2.20 2.01
CA TRP A 38 8.59 1.97 1.75
C TRP A 38 8.41 1.83 0.25
N CYS A 39 7.70 0.81 -0.18
CA CYS A 39 7.33 0.60 -1.58
C CYS A 39 5.82 0.36 -1.63
N ILE A 40 5.13 1.09 -2.51
CA ILE A 40 3.68 1.03 -2.61
C ILE A 40 3.25 0.79 -4.06
N GLU A 41 2.21 -0.02 -4.20
CA GLU A 41 1.45 -0.19 -5.43
C GLU A 41 0.07 0.45 -5.22
N ALA A 42 -0.30 1.34 -6.13
CA ALA A 42 -1.52 2.11 -6.07
C ALA A 42 -2.27 2.07 -7.40
N VAL A 43 -3.57 2.37 -7.34
CA VAL A 43 -4.47 2.39 -8.49
C VAL A 43 -5.29 3.66 -8.52
N PRO A 44 -5.71 4.14 -9.70
CA PRO A 44 -6.71 5.19 -9.77
C PRO A 44 -8.08 4.68 -9.30
N ASP A 45 -8.71 5.37 -8.35
CA ASP A 45 -10.12 5.18 -7.97
C ASP A 45 -10.76 6.55 -7.70
N ARG A 46 -11.93 6.81 -8.29
CA ARG A 46 -12.73 8.04 -8.04
C ARG A 46 -11.98 9.39 -8.14
N GLY A 47 -10.90 9.45 -8.91
CA GLY A 47 -10.09 10.66 -9.09
C GLY A 47 -8.91 10.76 -8.11
N GLU A 48 -8.71 9.75 -7.27
CA GLU A 48 -7.63 9.61 -6.30
C GLU A 48 -6.69 8.47 -6.71
N VAL A 49 -5.49 8.43 -6.14
CA VAL A 49 -4.52 7.33 -6.32
C VAL A 49 -4.47 6.51 -5.02
N VAL A 50 -5.23 5.43 -4.97
CA VAL A 50 -5.44 4.62 -3.76
C VAL A 50 -4.40 3.51 -3.65
N VAL A 51 -3.74 3.39 -2.49
CA VAL A 51 -2.77 2.32 -2.22
C VAL A 51 -3.48 0.99 -2.01
N ILE A 52 -3.03 -0.04 -2.71
CA ILE A 52 -3.59 -1.40 -2.62
C ILE A 52 -2.60 -2.43 -2.10
N LYS A 53 -1.30 -2.14 -2.20
CA LYS A 53 -0.23 -2.91 -1.56
C LYS A 53 0.84 -1.98 -1.02
N GLN A 54 1.34 -2.29 0.16
CA GLN A 54 2.41 -1.55 0.82
C GLN A 54 3.43 -2.53 1.40
N ALA A 55 4.71 -2.30 1.08
CA ALA A 55 5.83 -3.03 1.63
C ALA A 55 6.71 -2.06 2.41
N GLU A 56 7.01 -2.39 3.66
CA GLU A 56 7.94 -1.65 4.51
C GLU A 56 9.14 -2.55 4.81
N LEU A 57 10.33 -2.15 4.37
CA LEU A 57 11.58 -2.78 4.72
C LEU A 57 12.26 -1.93 5.80
N THR A 58 12.28 -2.44 7.03
CA THR A 58 12.91 -1.74 8.14
C THR A 58 14.43 -1.71 8.00
N PRO A 59 15.14 -0.79 8.68
CA PRO A 59 16.61 -0.78 8.71
C PRO A 59 17.23 -2.09 9.22
N ALA A 60 16.48 -2.84 10.05
CA ALA A 60 16.88 -4.16 10.53
C ALA A 60 16.69 -5.29 9.48
N GLY A 61 16.18 -4.97 8.30
CA GLY A 61 15.92 -5.92 7.21
C GLY A 61 14.61 -6.71 7.35
N GLN A 62 13.71 -6.30 8.25
CA GLN A 62 12.40 -6.92 8.38
C GLN A 62 11.47 -6.37 7.31
N LEU A 63 10.86 -7.27 6.53
CA LEU A 63 9.89 -6.91 5.50
C LEU A 63 8.47 -7.13 6.02
N ARG A 64 7.70 -6.05 6.09
CA ARG A 64 6.28 -6.04 6.40
C ARG A 64 5.49 -5.77 5.13
N ARG A 65 4.32 -6.39 5.01
CA ARG A 65 3.49 -6.33 3.82
C ARG A 65 2.06 -6.14 4.21
N TYR A 66 1.42 -5.16 3.60
CA TYR A 66 0.00 -4.90 3.79
C TYR A 66 -0.71 -4.92 2.44
N SER A 67 -1.88 -5.55 2.41
CA SER A 67 -2.78 -5.68 1.26
C SER A 67 -4.18 -5.98 1.77
N TRP A 68 -5.15 -6.19 0.88
CA TRP A 68 -6.49 -6.63 1.30
C TRP A 68 -6.50 -7.94 2.10
N GLU A 69 -5.47 -8.79 1.95
CA GLU A 69 -5.31 -10.02 2.74
C GLU A 69 -4.81 -9.76 4.16
N HIS A 70 -4.09 -8.65 4.36
CA HIS A 70 -3.49 -8.25 5.63
C HIS A 70 -3.46 -6.73 5.75
N LEU A 71 -4.57 -6.14 6.22
CA LEU A 71 -4.73 -4.69 6.26
C LEU A 71 -3.93 -4.02 7.37
N GLU A 72 -3.77 -4.66 8.53
CA GLU A 72 -3.13 -4.08 9.71
C GLU A 72 -2.64 -5.17 10.67
N ASP A 73 -1.61 -4.84 11.44
CA ASP A 73 -1.15 -5.61 12.59
C ASP A 73 -0.58 -4.67 13.68
N GLU A 74 0.12 -5.21 14.67
CA GLU A 74 0.71 -4.44 15.76
C GLU A 74 1.81 -3.46 15.32
N TYR A 75 2.32 -3.59 14.09
CA TYR A 75 3.44 -2.84 13.55
C TYR A 75 3.05 -1.80 12.51
N GLY A 76 1.84 -1.87 11.96
CA GLY A 76 1.40 -0.91 10.95
C GLY A 76 0.15 -1.37 10.20
N PHE A 77 -0.13 -0.66 9.11
CA PHE A 77 -1.34 -0.85 8.31
C PHE A 77 -1.13 -0.41 6.86
N LEU A 78 -1.99 -0.91 5.97
CA LEU A 78 -2.17 -0.39 4.62
C LEU A 78 -2.77 1.01 4.73
N THR A 79 -2.05 2.02 4.25
CA THR A 79 -2.54 3.41 4.32
C THR A 79 -3.94 3.55 3.71
N ASP A 80 -4.83 4.22 4.43
CA ASP A 80 -6.16 4.60 3.95
C ASP A 80 -6.15 5.96 3.22
N GLN A 81 -5.01 6.65 3.22
CA GLN A 81 -4.83 7.93 2.53
C GLN A 81 -4.46 7.70 1.06
N ALA A 82 -5.12 8.46 0.18
CA ALA A 82 -4.74 8.53 -1.22
C ALA A 82 -3.37 9.22 -1.36
N ILE A 83 -2.63 8.79 -2.39
CA ILE A 83 -1.39 9.45 -2.81
C ILE A 83 -1.74 10.74 -3.54
N ASP A 84 -1.09 11.82 -3.15
CA ASP A 84 -0.97 13.05 -3.91
C ASP A 84 0.44 13.12 -4.53
N PRO A 85 0.62 12.82 -5.82
CA PRO A 85 1.94 12.82 -6.45
C PRO A 85 2.63 14.20 -6.49
N GLU A 86 1.90 15.30 -6.27
CA GLU A 86 2.45 16.65 -6.27
C GLU A 86 2.97 17.06 -4.87
N GLU A 87 2.31 16.58 -3.81
CA GLU A 87 2.62 16.94 -2.43
C GLU A 87 3.41 15.86 -1.68
N ASP A 88 3.19 14.58 -1.99
CA ASP A 88 3.83 13.48 -1.29
C ASP A 88 5.30 13.31 -1.74
N PRO A 89 6.24 13.09 -0.80
CA PRO A 89 7.65 12.88 -1.09
C PRO A 89 7.93 11.45 -1.59
N LEU A 90 7.21 11.04 -2.64
CA LEU A 90 7.22 9.72 -3.23
C LEU A 90 7.95 9.75 -4.58
N GLU A 91 8.90 8.84 -4.77
CA GLU A 91 9.54 8.64 -6.06
C GLU A 91 8.79 7.56 -6.86
N ALA A 92 8.34 7.87 -8.07
CA ALA A 92 7.77 6.88 -8.98
C ALA A 92 8.83 5.87 -9.42
N ILE A 93 8.52 4.58 -9.32
CA ILE A 93 9.41 3.47 -9.68
C ILE A 93 8.77 2.55 -10.71
N PRO A 94 9.56 1.75 -11.45
CA PRO A 94 9.00 0.70 -12.28
C PRO A 94 8.39 -0.43 -11.43
N ALA A 95 7.39 -1.11 -11.98
CA ALA A 95 6.75 -2.27 -11.35
C ALA A 95 7.75 -3.36 -10.93
N GLU A 96 8.81 -3.55 -11.72
CA GLU A 96 9.87 -4.53 -11.45
C GLU A 96 10.62 -4.24 -10.13
N GLU A 97 10.83 -2.97 -9.79
CA GLU A 97 11.47 -2.60 -8.52
C GLU A 97 10.56 -2.91 -7.34
N PHE A 98 9.27 -2.56 -7.46
CA PHE A 98 8.27 -2.92 -6.44
C PHE A 98 8.21 -4.44 -6.25
N LEU A 99 8.11 -5.20 -7.34
CA LEU A 99 8.01 -6.66 -7.29
C LEU A 99 9.23 -7.32 -6.62
N ARG A 100 10.44 -6.76 -6.80
CA ARG A 100 11.66 -7.26 -6.13
C ARG A 100 11.58 -7.13 -4.61
N VAL A 101 11.05 -6.01 -4.11
CA VAL A 101 10.84 -5.83 -2.67
C VAL A 101 9.69 -6.72 -2.20
N TRP A 102 8.57 -6.71 -2.92
CA TRP A 102 7.37 -7.45 -2.56
C TRP A 102 7.58 -8.96 -2.46
N THR A 103 8.35 -9.57 -3.35
CA THR A 103 8.52 -11.04 -3.44
C THR A 103 9.70 -11.62 -2.65
N ARG A 104 10.43 -10.78 -1.91
CA ARG A 104 11.63 -11.17 -1.14
C ARG A 104 11.36 -12.16 -0.01
#